data_AF-A0A364L913-F1
#
_entry.id   AF-A0A364L913-F1
#
_cell.length_a   1.000
_cell.length_b   1.000
_cell.length_c   1.000
_cell.angle_alpha   90.00
_cell.angle_beta   90.00
_cell.angle_gamma   90.00
#
_symmetry.space_group_name_H-M   'P 1'
#
loop_
_entity.id
_entity.type
_entity.pdbx_description
1 polymer ?
#
loop_
_entity_poly.entity_id
_entity_poly.type
_entity_poly.pdbx_seq_one_letter_code
_entity_poly.pdbx_strand_id
1 'polypeptide(L)'
;MSDSPVKVDVSGIGKVHLLRALWANSEVSAWCQIHDVYEDFDERAAKKAFAESDGSFGYFCSRVIKCNLKGDSVDPWGYDRDNGKGAFQKVVNEIRESCRIPPVKPESAEGAAEGATDEAATDASSK
;
A
#
# COMPACT_ATOMS: atom_id res chain seq x y z
N MET A 1 -12.93 4.70 -18.86
CA MET A 1 -12.28 3.42 -18.54
C MET A 1 -11.53 3.65 -17.25
N SER A 2 -12.08 3.19 -16.13
CA SER A 2 -11.40 3.32 -14.84
C SER A 2 -10.39 2.18 -14.76
N ASP A 3 -9.14 2.46 -15.10
CA ASP A 3 -8.02 1.62 -14.69
C ASP A 3 -8.02 1.64 -13.15
N SER A 4 -8.26 0.50 -12.52
CA SER A 4 -8.12 0.39 -11.06
C SER A 4 -6.69 0.79 -10.68
N PRO A 5 -6.47 1.56 -9.61
CA PRO A 5 -5.13 1.94 -9.20
C PRO A 5 -4.31 0.66 -8.95
N VAL A 6 -3.15 0.56 -9.60
CA VAL A 6 -2.20 -0.54 -9.38
C VAL A 6 -1.73 -0.44 -7.94
N LYS A 7 -2.18 -1.37 -7.10
CA LYS A 7 -1.72 -1.48 -5.71
C LYS A 7 -0.33 -2.11 -5.65
N VAL A 8 0.43 -1.75 -4.63
CA VAL A 8 1.77 -2.28 -4.37
C VAL A 8 1.70 -3.35 -3.28
N ASP A 9 2.27 -4.52 -3.56
CA ASP A 9 2.40 -5.59 -2.57
C ASP A 9 3.54 -5.30 -1.57
N VAL A 10 3.19 -5.34 -0.29
CA VAL A 10 4.07 -5.13 0.86
C VAL A 10 4.06 -6.31 1.83
N SER A 11 3.58 -7.47 1.38
CA SER A 11 3.65 -8.73 2.12
C SER A 11 5.08 -9.04 2.58
N GLY A 12 5.21 -9.54 3.80
CA GLY A 12 6.51 -9.89 4.40
C GLY A 12 7.36 -8.69 4.86
N ILE A 13 6.96 -7.45 4.58
CA ILE A 13 7.65 -6.25 5.07
C ILE A 13 7.04 -5.82 6.41
N GLY A 14 7.89 -5.65 7.43
CA GLY A 14 7.47 -5.13 8.74
C GLY A 14 6.92 -3.71 8.63
N LYS A 15 5.74 -3.44 9.19
CA LYS A 15 5.01 -2.17 8.93
C LYS A 15 5.74 -0.93 9.44
N VAL A 16 6.38 -1.01 10.60
CA VAL A 16 7.23 0.07 11.12
C VAL A 16 8.46 0.29 10.23
N HIS A 17 9.03 -0.78 9.67
CA HIS A 17 10.16 -0.70 8.75
C HIS A 17 9.73 -0.05 7.42
N LEU A 18 8.58 -0.44 6.87
CA LEU A 18 7.98 0.18 5.70
C LEU A 18 7.75 1.68 5.92
N LEU A 19 7.11 2.06 7.05
CA LEU A 19 6.88 3.47 7.38
C LEU A 19 8.20 4.25 7.49
N ARG A 20 9.24 3.67 8.13
CA ARG A 20 10.57 4.29 8.23
C ARG A 20 11.20 4.52 6.87
N ALA A 21 11.15 3.52 5.98
CA ALA A 21 11.73 3.61 4.65
C ALA A 21 11.01 4.64 3.78
N LEU A 22 9.68 4.66 3.82
CA LEU A 22 8.88 5.69 3.15
C LEU A 22 9.22 7.07 3.70
N TRP A 23 9.22 7.24 5.03
CA TRP A 23 9.58 8.50 5.68
C TRP A 23 10.95 9.01 5.23
N ALA A 24 11.97 8.15 5.19
CA ALA A 24 13.33 8.53 4.79
C ALA A 24 13.44 8.98 3.32
N ASN A 25 12.52 8.52 2.47
CA ASN A 25 12.46 8.86 1.04
C ASN A 25 11.35 9.88 0.72
N SER A 26 10.70 10.45 1.73
CA SER A 26 9.61 11.43 1.54
C SER A 26 10.12 12.85 1.65
N GLU A 27 9.48 13.76 0.93
CA GLU A 27 9.66 15.19 1.16
C GLU A 27 9.12 15.62 2.53
N VAL A 28 9.78 16.62 3.14
CA VAL A 28 9.24 17.31 4.31
C VAL A 28 8.03 18.12 3.86
N SER A 29 6.97 18.17 4.67
CA SER A 29 5.76 18.92 4.30
C SER A 29 6.08 20.41 4.09
N ALA A 30 5.44 21.05 3.11
CA ALA A 30 5.70 22.46 2.80
C ALA A 30 5.50 23.38 4.02
N TRP A 31 4.50 23.09 4.88
CA TRP A 31 4.28 23.85 6.12
C TRP A 31 5.48 23.72 7.07
N CYS A 32 5.97 22.49 7.28
CA CYS A 32 7.16 22.24 8.09
C CYS A 32 8.41 22.92 7.53
N GLN A 33 8.59 22.92 6.21
CA GLN A 33 9.71 23.63 5.56
C GLN A 33 9.64 25.15 5.81
N ILE A 34 8.46 25.76 5.67
CA ILE A 34 8.25 27.20 5.90
C ILE A 34 8.51 27.59 7.36
N HIS A 35 8.20 26.69 8.30
CA HIS A 35 8.32 26.95 9.74
C HIS A 35 9.58 26.36 10.39
N ASP A 36 10.52 25.83 9.60
CA ASP A 36 11.77 25.23 10.07
C ASP A 36 11.57 24.09 11.09
N VAL A 37 10.51 23.29 10.90
CA VAL A 37 10.16 22.16 11.76
C VAL A 37 10.62 20.87 11.13
N TYR A 38 11.68 20.27 11.66
CA TYR A 38 12.21 18.98 11.22
C TYR A 38 12.25 18.01 12.39
N GLU A 39 11.49 16.93 12.25
CA GLU A 39 11.41 15.88 13.28
C GLU A 39 12.13 14.63 12.79
N ASP A 40 12.93 14.02 13.65
CA ASP A 40 13.51 12.71 13.40
C ASP A 40 12.45 11.61 13.49
N PHE A 41 12.72 10.47 12.85
CA PHE A 41 11.86 9.30 12.96
C PHE A 41 11.87 8.72 14.37
N ASP A 42 10.70 8.70 15.03
CA ASP A 42 10.51 8.03 16.32
C ASP A 42 9.80 6.68 16.15
N GLU A 43 10.52 5.58 16.44
CA GLU A 43 9.98 4.22 16.32
C GLU A 43 8.86 3.91 17.34
N ARG A 44 8.91 4.49 18.55
CA ARG A 44 7.86 4.31 19.55
C ARG A 44 6.60 5.04 19.12
N ALA A 45 6.75 6.26 18.60
CA ALA A 45 5.65 7.03 18.02
C ALA A 45 5.05 6.28 16.82
N ALA A 46 5.88 5.65 15.98
CA ALA A 46 5.40 4.86 14.84
C ALA A 46 4.51 3.70 15.30
N LYS A 47 4.98 2.89 16.28
CA LYS A 47 4.20 1.77 16.83
C LYS A 47 2.86 2.23 17.41
N LYS A 48 2.86 3.34 18.15
CA LYS A 48 1.65 3.94 18.72
C LYS A 48 0.70 4.44 17.62
N ALA A 49 1.22 5.17 16.64
CA ALA A 49 0.44 5.72 15.55
C ALA A 49 -0.23 4.61 14.70
N PHE A 50 0.44 3.49 14.47
CA PHE A 50 -0.19 2.32 13.82
C PHE A 50 -1.42 1.82 14.56
N ALA A 51 -1.36 1.75 15.90
CA ALA A 51 -2.48 1.30 16.73
C ALA A 51 -3.64 2.31 16.73
N GLU A 52 -3.34 3.61 16.75
CA GLU A 52 -4.34 4.68 16.83
C GLU A 52 -5.01 4.99 15.48
N SER A 53 -4.29 4.83 14.37
CA SER A 53 -4.75 5.20 13.02
C SER A 53 -5.20 4.02 12.16
N ASP A 54 -5.16 2.79 12.70
CA ASP A 54 -5.36 1.56 11.94
C ASP A 54 -4.46 1.48 10.68
N GLY A 55 -3.23 2.00 10.80
CA GLY A 55 -2.24 2.04 9.73
C GLY A 55 -2.42 3.14 8.67
N SER A 56 -3.38 4.06 8.84
CA SER A 56 -3.59 5.20 7.93
C SER A 56 -2.75 6.41 8.31
N PHE A 57 -1.87 6.85 7.41
CA PHE A 57 -0.96 7.97 7.67
C PHE A 57 -1.16 9.07 6.62
N GLY A 58 -1.45 10.29 7.07
CA GLY A 58 -1.32 11.49 6.23
C GLY A 58 0.12 12.00 6.22
N TYR A 59 0.63 12.27 7.42
CA TYR A 59 2.01 12.68 7.68
C TYR A 59 2.55 11.88 8.86
N PHE A 60 3.86 11.73 8.93
CA PHE A 60 4.55 11.18 10.10
C PHE A 60 5.87 11.91 10.28
N CYS A 61 6.16 12.40 11.49
CA CYS A 61 7.39 13.16 11.81
C CYS A 61 7.74 14.18 10.72
N SER A 62 6.91 15.20 10.53
CA SER A 62 7.00 16.26 9.49
C SER A 62 6.94 15.86 8.01
N ARG A 63 6.93 14.57 7.65
CA ARG A 63 7.02 14.10 6.25
C ARG A 63 5.74 13.48 5.71
N VAL A 64 5.54 13.57 4.39
CA VAL A 64 4.34 13.11 3.69
C VAL A 64 4.31 11.58 3.57
N ILE A 65 3.21 10.93 3.96
CA ILE A 65 3.00 9.50 3.72
C ILE A 65 1.73 9.26 2.87
N LYS A 66 0.58 9.81 3.29
CA LYS A 66 -0.71 9.77 2.59
C LYS A 66 -1.15 8.40 2.04
N CYS A 67 -0.88 7.34 2.80
CA CYS A 67 -1.25 5.97 2.45
C CYS A 67 -1.77 5.23 3.68
N ASN A 68 -2.57 4.18 3.44
CA ASN A 68 -2.86 3.18 4.45
C ASN A 68 -1.87 2.01 4.29
N LEU A 69 -1.04 1.79 5.30
CA LEU A 69 0.01 0.77 5.34
C LEU A 69 -0.46 -0.54 6.01
N LYS A 70 -1.74 -0.66 6.33
CA LYS A 70 -2.34 -1.88 6.88
C LYS A 70 -2.48 -2.95 5.81
N GLY A 71 -2.30 -4.21 6.22
CA GLY A 71 -2.40 -5.36 5.33
C GLY A 71 -1.25 -5.39 4.33
N ASP A 72 -1.41 -6.19 3.28
CA ASP A 72 -0.31 -6.55 2.38
C ASP A 72 -0.38 -5.87 1.01
N SER A 73 -1.41 -5.07 0.75
CA SER A 73 -1.56 -4.36 -0.52
C SER A 73 -1.94 -2.91 -0.27
N VAL A 74 -1.11 -1.98 -0.73
CA VAL A 74 -1.22 -0.55 -0.47
C VAL A 74 -1.56 0.19 -1.76
N ASP A 75 -2.50 1.12 -1.71
CA ASP A 75 -2.69 2.10 -2.77
C ASP A 75 -1.61 3.20 -2.64
N PRO A 76 -0.68 3.33 -3.60
CA PRO A 76 0.44 4.26 -3.51
C PRO A 76 0.06 5.70 -3.92
N TRP A 77 -1.16 5.93 -4.44
CA TRP A 77 -1.48 7.19 -5.13
C TRP A 77 -1.18 8.45 -4.31
N GLY A 78 -1.55 8.44 -3.02
CA GLY A 78 -1.34 9.60 -2.15
C GLY A 78 0.14 9.90 -1.89
N TYR A 79 0.97 8.87 -1.75
CA TYR A 79 2.41 9.01 -1.60
C TYR A 79 3.08 9.47 -2.90
N ASP A 80 2.76 8.81 -4.01
CA ASP A 80 3.35 9.05 -5.33
C ASP A 80 2.99 10.43 -5.89
N ARG A 81 1.81 10.95 -5.58
CA ARG A 81 1.41 12.30 -5.98
C ARG A 81 2.36 13.36 -5.41
N ASP A 82 2.82 13.18 -4.18
CA ASP A 82 3.63 14.16 -3.46
C ASP A 82 5.15 13.88 -3.60
N ASN A 83 5.56 12.63 -3.76
CA ASN A 83 6.98 12.22 -3.83
C ASN A 83 7.43 11.79 -5.24
N GLY A 84 6.53 11.83 -6.23
CA GLY A 84 6.80 11.44 -7.61
C GLY A 84 6.22 10.07 -7.97
N LYS A 85 5.78 9.93 -9.23
CA LYS A 85 5.16 8.70 -9.74
C LYS A 85 6.10 7.49 -9.59
N GLY A 86 5.64 6.42 -8.95
CA GLY A 86 6.39 5.20 -8.72
C GLY A 86 7.35 5.24 -7.53
N ALA A 87 7.37 6.32 -6.75
CA ALA A 87 8.25 6.45 -5.60
C ALA A 87 7.98 5.38 -4.53
N PHE A 88 6.71 5.06 -4.25
CA PHE A 88 6.35 4.02 -3.29
C PHE A 88 6.90 2.66 -3.71
N GLN A 89 6.69 2.27 -4.97
CA GLN A 89 7.18 1.00 -5.51
C GLN A 89 8.71 0.93 -5.46
N LYS A 90 9.41 2.03 -5.74
CA LYS A 90 10.87 2.11 -5.64
C LYS A 90 11.35 1.81 -4.22
N VAL A 91 10.74 2.41 -3.20
CA VAL A 91 11.08 2.15 -1.79
C VAL A 91 10.84 0.68 -1.42
N VAL A 92 9.70 0.10 -1.84
CA VAL A 92 9.41 -1.32 -1.60
C VAL A 92 10.45 -2.23 -2.25
N ASN A 93 10.87 -1.94 -3.47
CA ASN A 93 11.89 -2.71 -4.17
C ASN A 93 13.24 -2.66 -3.43
N GLU A 94 13.66 -1.48 -2.97
CA GLU A 94 14.90 -1.29 -2.20
C GLU A 94 14.89 -2.09 -0.88
N ILE A 95 13.76 -2.12 -0.17
CA ILE A 95 13.60 -2.95 1.04
C ILE A 95 13.75 -4.43 0.68
N ARG A 96 13.07 -4.88 -0.39
CA ARG A 96 13.09 -6.28 -0.80
C ARG A 96 14.49 -6.74 -1.21
N GLU A 97 15.20 -5.93 -1.98
CA GLU A 97 16.58 -6.18 -2.39
C GLU A 97 17.53 -6.24 -1.18
N SER A 98 17.42 -5.29 -0.24
CA SER A 98 18.30 -5.23 0.94
C SER A 98 18.02 -6.34 1.96
N CYS A 99 16.76 -6.73 2.16
CA CYS A 99 16.36 -7.77 3.09
C CYS A 99 16.31 -9.18 2.48
N ARG A 100 16.63 -9.34 1.19
CA ARG A 100 16.45 -10.59 0.42
C ARG A 100 15.03 -11.15 0.51
N ILE A 101 14.03 -10.27 0.57
CA ILE A 101 12.62 -10.67 0.49
C ILE A 101 12.33 -10.85 -1.01
N PRO A 102 11.91 -12.04 -1.47
CA PRO A 102 11.68 -12.25 -2.89
C PRO A 102 10.59 -11.28 -3.40
N PRO A 103 10.73 -10.77 -4.64
CA PRO A 103 9.66 -10.01 -5.26
C PRO A 103 8.47 -10.94 -5.46
N VAL A 104 7.29 -10.49 -5.04
CA VAL A 104 6.06 -11.19 -5.38
C VAL A 104 5.83 -10.98 -6.87
N LYS A 105 5.73 -12.08 -7.62
CA LYS A 105 5.40 -12.03 -9.05
C LYS A 105 4.09 -11.24 -9.21
N PRO A 106 3.95 -10.36 -10.21
CA PRO A 106 2.66 -9.77 -10.51
C PRO A 106 1.71 -10.92 -10.86
N GLU A 107 0.71 -11.14 -10.01
CA GLU A 107 -0.39 -12.03 -10.30
C GLU A 107 -1.16 -11.39 -11.46
N SER A 108 -0.96 -11.92 -12.67
CA SER A 108 -1.70 -11.55 -13.86
C SER A 108 -3.20 -11.52 -13.55
N ALA A 109 -3.86 -10.43 -13.94
CA ALA A 109 -5.30 -10.33 -13.95
C ALA A 109 -5.90 -11.46 -14.80
N GLU A 110 -6.38 -12.52 -14.17
CA GLU A 110 -7.12 -13.59 -14.86
C GLU A 110 -8.26 -14.09 -13.98
N GLY A 111 -9.27 -13.24 -13.84
CA GLY A 111 -10.64 -13.65 -13.54
C GLY A 111 -11.40 -13.76 -14.86
N ALA A 112 -11.07 -14.77 -15.66
CA ALA A 112 -11.88 -15.18 -16.80
C ALA A 112 -13.11 -15.95 -16.30
N ALA A 113 -14.24 -15.66 -16.93
CA ALA A 113 -15.58 -16.08 -16.59
C ALA A 113 -15.76 -17.61 -16.51
N GLU A 114 -16.65 -18.04 -15.62
CA GLU A 114 -17.73 -18.96 -16.01
C GLU A 114 -18.85 -18.94 -14.96
N GLY A 115 -19.85 -18.11 -15.23
CA GLY A 115 -21.19 -18.25 -14.68
C GLY A 115 -22.14 -18.44 -15.84
N ALA A 116 -22.54 -19.68 -16.11
CA ALA A 116 -23.78 -20.05 -16.79
C ALA A 116 -23.88 -21.59 -16.85
N THR A 117 -24.62 -22.20 -15.93
CA THR A 117 -25.35 -23.42 -16.26
C THR A 117 -26.81 -23.23 -15.87
N ASP A 118 -27.62 -23.34 -16.91
CA ASP A 118 -29.05 -23.14 -17.06
C ASP A 118 -29.89 -24.04 -16.13
N GLU A 119 -30.96 -23.47 -15.57
CA GLU A 119 -32.10 -24.22 -15.04
C GLU A 119 -32.93 -24.77 -16.21
N ALA A 120 -33.21 -26.08 -16.24
CA ALA A 120 -34.42 -26.58 -16.88
C ALA A 120 -34.84 -27.94 -16.31
N ALA A 121 -36.03 -27.92 -15.70
CA ALA A 121 -36.74 -29.05 -15.14
C ALA A 121 -37.09 -30.13 -16.19
N THR A 122 -36.96 -31.39 -15.81
CA THR A 122 -37.62 -32.51 -16.48
C THR A 122 -38.81 -32.97 -15.64
N ASP A 123 -40.02 -32.55 -16.02
CA ASP A 123 -41.28 -33.23 -15.71
C ASP A 123 -41.64 -34.11 -16.91
N ALA A 124 -41.61 -35.43 -16.71
CA ALA A 124 -42.32 -36.41 -17.55
C ALA A 124 -42.12 -37.83 -16.99
N SER A 125 -43.11 -38.37 -16.27
CA SER A 125 -43.68 -39.70 -16.58
C SER A 125 -44.71 -40.17 -15.54
N SER A 126 -45.93 -40.28 -16.05
CA SER A 126 -47.02 -41.21 -15.76
C SER A 126 -46.79 -42.34 -14.74
N LYS A 127 -47.76 -42.50 -13.83
CA LYS A 127 -48.72 -43.62 -13.87
C LYS A 127 -49.97 -43.34 -13.05
#